data_AF-A0A2V6ZJC3-F1
#
_entry.id   AF-A0A2V6ZJC3-F1
#
_cell.length_a   1.000
_cell.length_b   1.000
_cell.length_c   1.000
_cell.angle_alpha   90.00
_cell.angle_beta   90.00
_cell.angle_gamma   90.00
#
_symmetry.space_group_name_H-M   'P 1'
#
loop_
_entity.id
_entity.type
_entity.pdbx_description
1 polymer ?
#
loop_
_entity_poly.entity_id
_entity_poly.type
_entity_poly.pdbx_seq_one_letter_code
_entity_poly.pdbx_strand_id
1 'polypeptide(L)' 'MNNSAWLVLRDGRTFRGRSLGAVGEASGEVIFNTAMQGYQEILTDPSYR' A
#
# COMPACT_ATOMS: atom_id res chain seq x y z
N MET A 1 -11.43 -13.77 11.60
CA MET A 1 -10.45 -14.18 10.58
C MET A 1 -9.19 -13.33 10.74
N ASN A 2 -8.04 -13.95 10.98
CA ASN A 2 -6.76 -13.26 11.18
C ASN A 2 -6.16 -12.84 9.84
N ASN A 3 -6.59 -11.70 9.28
CA ASN A 3 -6.13 -11.20 7.98
C ASN A 3 -4.89 -10.32 8.14
N SER A 4 -3.80 -10.90 8.65
CA SER A 4 -2.52 -10.19 8.83
C SER A 4 -1.82 -10.02 7.48
N ALA A 5 -1.17 -8.87 7.28
CA ALA A 5 -0.35 -8.58 6.10
C ALA A 5 0.94 -7.84 6.50
N TRP A 6 1.91 -7.78 5.59
CA TRP A 6 3.21 -7.16 5.82
C TRP A 6 3.60 -6.24 4.68
N LEU A 7 4.11 -5.04 5.00
CA LEU A 7 4.85 -4.18 4.09
C LEU A 7 6.34 -4.32 4.41
N VAL A 8 7.11 -4.82 3.45
CA VAL A 8 8.56 -5.04 3.59
C VAL A 8 9.29 -4.06 2.68
N LEU A 9 10.20 -3.27 3.24
CA LEU A 9 11.03 -2.33 2.50
C LEU A 9 12.40 -2.95 2.18
N ARG A 10 13.03 -2.45 1.11
CA ARG A 10 14.35 -2.94 0.64
C ARG A 10 15.44 -2.83 1.70
N ASP A 11 15.34 -1.85 2.60
CA ASP A 11 16.31 -1.64 3.70
C ASP A 11 16.08 -2.57 4.90
N GLY A 12 15.14 -3.52 4.80
CA GLY A 12 14.85 -4.49 5.85
C GLY A 12 13.80 -4.02 6.86
N ARG A 13 13.29 -2.78 6.77
CA ARG A 13 12.17 -2.35 7.61
C ARG A 13 10.89 -3.11 7.25
N THR A 14 10.18 -3.58 8.27
CA THR A 14 8.93 -4.32 8.10
C THR A 14 7.81 -3.72 8.93
N PHE A 15 6.62 -3.56 8.34
CA PHE A 15 5.44 -3.05 9.00
C PHE A 15 4.32 -4.10 8.94
N ARG A 16 3.84 -4.54 10.11
CA ARG A 16 2.70 -5.46 10.20
C ARG A 16 1.39 -4.67 10.14
N GLY A 17 0.45 -5.14 9.34
CA GLY A 17 -0.87 -4.56 9.20
C GLY A 17 -1.99 -5.60 9.08
N ARG A 18 -3.19 -5.10 8.79
CA ARG A 18 -4.36 -5.90 8.45
C ARG A 18 -4.70 -5.69 6.98
N SER A 19 -4.89 -6.77 6.22
CA SER A 19 -5.28 -6.66 4.81
C SER A 19 -6.73 -6.14 4.67
N LEU A 20 -6.93 -5.25 3.69
CA LEU A 20 -8.19 -4.55 3.37
C LEU A 20 -8.62 -4.74 1.89
N GLY A 21 -7.78 -5.33 1.04
CA GLY A 21 -8.00 -5.44 -0.40
C GLY A 21 -8.00 -6.88 -0.92
N ALA A 22 -7.65 -7.04 -2.19
CA ALA A 22 -7.49 -8.35 -2.81
C ALA A 22 -6.41 -9.18 -2.11
N VAL A 23 -6.61 -10.48 -2.05
CA VAL A 23 -5.61 -11.43 -1.52
C VAL A 23 -4.51 -11.62 -2.55
N GLY A 24 -3.26 -11.48 -2.13
CA GLY A 24 -2.10 -11.66 -2.98
C GLY A 24 -0.90 -10.87 -2.47
N GLU A 25 0.12 -10.79 -3.29
CA GLU A 25 1.34 -10.02 -3.06
C GLU A 25 1.50 -8.98 -4.17
N ALA A 26 2.04 -7.81 -3.81
CA ALA A 26 2.35 -6.74 -4.75
C ALA A 26 3.72 -6.15 -4.41
N SER A 27 4.46 -5.76 -5.43
CA SER A 27 5.77 -5.12 -5.31
C SER A 27 5.80 -3.84 -6.13
N GLY A 28 6.41 -2.78 -5.60
CA GLY A 28 6.51 -1.49 -6.27
C GLY A 28 7.33 -0.49 -5.45
N GLU A 29 7.40 0.75 -5.95
CA GLU A 29 7.96 1.86 -5.19
C GLU A 29 6.99 2.31 -4.10
N VAL A 30 7.51 2.54 -2.89
CA VAL A 30 6.71 3.06 -1.77
C VAL A 30 6.89 4.57 -1.71
N ILE A 31 5.79 5.30 -1.92
CA ILE A 31 5.74 6.76 -1.87
C ILE A 31 4.70 7.22 -0.83
N PHE A 32 4.71 8.51 -0.46
CA PHE A 32 3.66 9.09 0.38
C PHE A 32 3.08 10.35 -0.26
N ASN A 33 1.80 10.61 -0.02
CA ASN A 33 1.09 11.80 -0.47
C ASN A 33 0.45 12.49 0.75
N THR A 34 0.54 13.83 0.83
CA THR A 34 0.04 14.63 1.95
C THR A 34 -1.42 15.07 1.79
N ALA A 35 -2.07 14.72 0.69
CA ALA A 35 -3.48 15.00 0.46
C ALA A 35 -4.35 14.34 1.55
N MET A 36 -5.24 15.11 2.15
CA MET A 36 -6.15 14.63 3.20
C MET A 36 -7.48 14.10 2.64
N GLN A 37 -7.77 14.30 1.34
CA GLN A 37 -9.00 13.92 0.63
C GLN A 37 -8.69 13.54 -0.83
N GLY A 38 -9.68 12.97 -1.55
CA GLY A 38 -9.55 12.60 -2.96
C GLY A 38 -8.84 11.25 -3.19
N TYR A 39 -8.98 10.30 -2.26
CA TYR A 39 -8.29 9.01 -2.35
C TYR A 39 -8.69 8.19 -3.58
N GLN A 40 -9.93 8.33 -4.05
CA GLN A 40 -10.42 7.56 -5.19
C GLN A 40 -9.75 8.02 -6.48
N GLU A 41 -9.63 9.33 -6.67
CA GLU A 41 -8.98 9.95 -7.82
C GLU A 41 -7.49 9.61 -7.84
N ILE A 42 -6.82 9.73 -6.69
CA ILE A 42 -5.40 9.41 -6.53
C ILE A 42 -5.13 7.93 -6.86
N LEU A 43 -5.96 7.00 -6.39
CA LEU A 43 -5.80 5.57 -6.66
C LEU A 43 -5.97 5.20 -8.15
N THR A 44 -6.59 6.07 -8.94
CA THR A 44 -6.79 5.87 -10.39
C THR A 44 -5.83 6.68 -11.26
N ASP A 45 -4.95 7.49 -10.66
CA ASP A 45 -4.02 8.34 -11.40
C ASP A 45 -2.94 7.46 -12.08
N PRO A 46 -2.73 7.59 -13.41
CA PRO A 46 -1.78 6.78 -14.17
C PRO A 46 -0.31 6.98 -13.74
N SER A 47 -0.01 8.03 -12.97
CA SER A 47 1.33 8.31 -12.43
C SER A 47 1.77 7.31 -11.35
N TYR A 48 0.86 6.51 -10.79
CA TYR A 48 1.12 5.51 -9.74
C TYR A 48 1.26 4.06 -10.27
N ARG A 49 1.53 3.90 -11.57
CA ARG A 49 1.76 2.59 -12.19
C ARG A 49 3.08 1.96 -11.81
#